data_AF-A0AA38R7Z5-F1
#
_entry.id   AF-A0AA38R7Z5-F1
#
_cell.length_a   1.000
_cell.length_b   1.000
_cell.length_c   1.000
_cell.angle_alpha   90.00
_cell.angle_beta   90.00
_cell.angle_gamma   90.00
#
_symmetry.space_group_name_H-M   'P 1'
#
loop_
_entity.id
_entity.type
_entity.pdbx_description
1 polymer ?
#
loop_
_entity_poly.entity_id
_entity_poly.type
_entity_poly.pdbx_seq_one_letter_code
_entity_poly.pdbx_strand_id
1 'polypeptide(L)'
;MLERTVGGGTASDRCAVGQDVAEATATTRQQCEASQRTATQAERSGDKAGHDGRTGDLRRGGESNQGCRDDYDKVDTRVTAPTEHGALRIVVRCLSHNIPGPRAKRTATMANIICQHHLRRDSDPDKDKITSMGLQDLDGKKVRFLFESGSLQDDNRLEDVPVLGFKWTGSDLLPRDVDARTRAYLSNVPFKHTAPRAQPSQKAKSVAELRENLDDEGWNKYMQEFSLRRLQYNMVAGNVMRAWVLENPDLFHDVMQQYTAQKRWHKLDLSPSEKLWVDAPKERGGTSELSLIKLVLDHMGKAEEESESSTATSAARAASATPAASTLGGGQACAHMEESQGT
;
A
#
# COMPACT_ATOMS: atom_id res chain seq x y z
N MET A 1 -67.79 -19.99 -49.72
CA MET A 1 -68.62 -19.92 -48.50
C MET A 1 -68.25 -21.10 -47.64
N LEU A 2 -67.44 -20.88 -46.61
CA LEU A 2 -67.12 -21.85 -45.55
C LEU A 2 -66.74 -21.02 -44.32
N GLU A 3 -67.60 -21.07 -43.32
CA GLU A 3 -67.48 -20.37 -42.04
C GLU A 3 -66.31 -20.95 -41.23
N ARG A 4 -65.56 -20.08 -40.54
CA ARG A 4 -64.62 -20.49 -39.50
C ARG A 4 -64.99 -19.85 -38.16
N THR A 5 -65.26 -20.74 -37.23
CA THR A 5 -65.60 -20.60 -35.82
C THR A 5 -64.50 -19.85 -35.05
N VAL A 6 -64.92 -18.87 -34.23
CA VAL A 6 -64.08 -18.16 -33.26
C VAL A 6 -64.05 -18.97 -31.96
N GLY A 7 -62.87 -19.45 -31.58
CA GLY A 7 -62.61 -20.08 -30.28
C GLY A 7 -61.94 -19.09 -29.33
N GLY A 8 -62.57 -18.82 -28.20
CA GLY A 8 -62.05 -18.00 -27.12
C GLY A 8 -60.99 -18.73 -26.30
N GLY A 9 -59.89 -18.06 -26.00
CA GLY A 9 -58.85 -18.48 -25.06
C GLY A 9 -58.83 -17.55 -23.86
N THR A 10 -59.11 -18.11 -22.69
CA THR A 10 -59.11 -17.50 -21.37
C THR A 10 -57.70 -17.14 -20.90
N ALA A 11 -57.53 -15.93 -20.37
CA ALA A 11 -56.36 -15.49 -19.63
C ALA A 11 -56.44 -15.97 -18.17
N SER A 12 -55.49 -16.79 -17.73
CA SER A 12 -55.16 -16.98 -16.32
C SER A 12 -53.72 -17.49 -16.21
N ASP A 13 -53.01 -17.01 -15.19
CA ASP A 13 -51.67 -17.42 -14.70
C ASP A 13 -50.52 -16.42 -14.93
N ARG A 14 -50.45 -15.44 -14.02
CA ARG A 14 -49.18 -14.88 -13.51
C ARG A 14 -49.34 -14.40 -12.07
N CYS A 15 -49.00 -15.26 -11.11
CA CYS A 15 -48.63 -14.88 -9.74
C CYS A 15 -47.85 -16.06 -9.11
N ALA A 16 -46.53 -15.92 -8.94
CA ALA A 16 -45.72 -16.55 -7.88
C ALA A 16 -44.20 -16.46 -8.19
N VAL A 17 -43.58 -15.31 -7.94
CA VAL A 17 -42.14 -15.22 -7.68
C VAL A 17 -41.95 -14.13 -6.64
N GLY A 18 -41.85 -14.49 -5.36
CA GLY A 18 -41.70 -13.47 -4.31
C GLY A 18 -41.68 -13.94 -2.85
N GLN A 19 -41.15 -15.13 -2.52
CA GLN A 19 -41.04 -15.55 -1.11
C GLN A 19 -39.66 -16.03 -0.63
N ASP A 20 -38.66 -16.24 -1.49
CA ASP A 20 -37.38 -16.86 -1.05
C ASP A 20 -36.26 -15.89 -0.62
N VAL A 21 -36.51 -14.58 -0.53
CA VAL A 21 -35.45 -13.60 -0.15
C VAL A 21 -35.57 -13.13 1.32
N ALA A 22 -36.68 -13.43 1.99
CA ALA A 22 -36.90 -13.00 3.38
C ALA A 22 -36.24 -13.92 4.42
N GLU A 23 -36.00 -15.19 4.10
CA GLU A 23 -35.49 -16.17 5.08
C GLU A 23 -33.96 -16.14 5.24
N ALA A 24 -33.23 -15.66 4.21
CA ALA A 24 -31.76 -15.56 4.26
C ALA A 24 -31.23 -14.39 5.12
N THR A 25 -32.07 -13.41 5.45
CA THR A 25 -31.67 -12.24 6.26
C THR A 25 -31.91 -12.42 7.76
N ALA A 26 -32.78 -13.35 8.18
CA ALA A 26 -33.04 -13.64 9.58
C ALA A 26 -31.89 -14.41 10.25
N THR A 27 -31.28 -15.38 9.56
CA THR A 27 -30.23 -16.25 10.10
C THR A 27 -28.91 -15.53 10.36
N THR A 28 -28.60 -14.49 9.57
CA THR A 28 -27.36 -13.71 9.73
C THR A 28 -27.42 -12.75 10.94
N ARG A 29 -28.60 -12.24 11.29
CA ARG A 29 -28.76 -11.35 12.46
C ARG A 29 -28.61 -12.11 13.78
N GLN A 30 -29.05 -13.36 13.83
CA GLN A 30 -28.97 -14.20 15.03
C GLN A 30 -27.54 -14.64 15.37
N GLN A 31 -26.65 -14.79 14.36
CA GLN A 31 -25.23 -15.11 14.59
C GLN A 31 -24.41 -13.92 15.11
N CYS A 32 -24.78 -12.67 14.76
CA CYS A 32 -24.10 -11.47 15.28
C CYS A 32 -24.46 -11.19 16.75
N GLU A 33 -25.70 -11.43 17.18
CA GLU A 33 -26.11 -11.23 18.58
C GLU A 33 -25.50 -12.28 19.53
N ALA A 34 -25.26 -13.50 19.05
CA ALA A 34 -24.58 -14.54 19.83
C ALA A 34 -23.09 -14.22 20.10
N SER A 35 -22.41 -13.58 19.14
CA SER A 35 -21.00 -13.17 19.30
C SER A 35 -20.80 -11.97 20.23
N GLN A 36 -21.82 -11.11 20.39
CA GLN A 36 -21.72 -9.97 21.31
C GLN A 36 -21.96 -10.35 22.78
N ARG A 37 -22.73 -11.41 23.04
CA ARG A 37 -23.00 -11.90 24.41
C ARG A 37 -21.82 -12.63 25.04
N THR A 38 -20.95 -13.27 24.26
CA THR A 38 -19.74 -13.92 24.78
C THR A 38 -18.64 -12.91 25.14
N ALA A 39 -18.59 -11.75 24.48
CA ALA A 39 -17.63 -10.70 24.79
C ALA A 39 -17.93 -9.96 26.11
N THR A 40 -19.20 -9.77 26.46
CA THR A 40 -19.59 -9.04 27.69
C THR A 40 -19.53 -9.87 28.97
N GLN A 41 -19.43 -11.19 28.86
CA GLN A 41 -19.33 -12.08 30.04
C GLN A 41 -17.88 -12.29 30.52
N ALA A 42 -16.89 -11.94 29.70
CA ALA A 42 -15.47 -12.04 30.07
C ALA A 42 -14.94 -10.86 30.93
N GLU A 43 -15.68 -9.74 31.01
CA GLU A 43 -15.23 -8.54 31.75
C GLU A 43 -15.83 -8.40 33.16
N ARG A 44 -16.57 -9.40 33.66
CA ARG A 44 -17.23 -9.33 34.99
C ARG A 44 -16.73 -10.31 36.06
N SER A 45 -15.62 -11.02 35.86
CA SER A 45 -15.13 -12.01 36.84
C SER A 45 -13.73 -11.72 37.42
N GLY A 46 -13.38 -10.46 37.62
CA GLY A 46 -12.11 -10.11 38.27
C GLY A 46 -12.22 -8.85 39.10
N ASP A 47 -12.76 -8.96 40.32
CA ASP A 47 -12.31 -8.15 41.46
C ASP A 47 -13.08 -8.51 42.73
N LYS A 48 -12.38 -9.16 43.68
CA LYS A 48 -12.30 -8.84 45.11
C LYS A 48 -11.81 -10.04 45.92
N ALA A 49 -10.50 -10.06 46.19
CA ALA A 49 -9.96 -10.65 47.40
C ALA A 49 -8.80 -9.77 47.86
N GLY A 50 -9.01 -9.05 48.95
CA GLY A 50 -7.94 -8.32 49.62
C GLY A 50 -6.95 -9.28 50.25
N HIS A 51 -5.70 -8.83 50.41
CA HIS A 51 -4.87 -9.39 51.46
C HIS A 51 -3.82 -8.40 51.93
N ASP A 52 -3.70 -8.41 53.25
CA ASP A 52 -2.69 -7.78 54.06
C ASP A 52 -1.26 -8.18 53.68
N GLY A 53 -0.34 -7.33 54.13
CA GLY A 53 1.08 -7.44 53.85
C GLY A 53 1.72 -8.74 54.30
N ARG A 54 2.72 -9.16 53.53
CA ARG A 54 3.85 -9.91 54.06
C ARG A 54 5.06 -9.75 53.16
N THR A 55 6.11 -9.23 53.76
CA THR A 55 7.50 -9.30 53.32
C THR A 55 7.89 -10.75 53.01
N GLY A 56 8.52 -10.95 51.86
CA GLY A 56 8.91 -12.28 51.38
C GLY A 56 9.80 -12.17 50.16
N ASP A 57 11.07 -11.93 50.42
CA ASP A 57 12.22 -12.07 49.52
C ASP A 57 12.21 -13.46 48.85
N LEU A 58 12.11 -13.53 47.52
CA LEU A 58 12.42 -14.75 46.75
C LEU A 58 12.77 -14.41 45.29
N ARG A 59 14.02 -14.73 44.97
CA ARG A 59 14.60 -14.96 43.64
C ARG A 59 13.67 -15.66 42.64
N ARG A 60 13.96 -15.40 41.35
CA ARG A 60 13.97 -16.34 40.20
C ARG A 60 12.92 -16.02 39.11
N GLY A 61 13.41 -15.89 37.87
CA GLY A 61 12.61 -16.09 36.66
C GLY A 61 12.79 -15.01 35.60
N GLY A 62 13.95 -14.97 34.94
CA GLY A 62 14.08 -14.26 33.66
C GLY A 62 13.38 -15.07 32.56
N GLU A 63 12.20 -14.63 32.15
CA GLU A 63 11.51 -15.17 30.98
C GLU A 63 12.06 -14.47 29.74
N SER A 64 12.97 -15.16 29.06
CA SER A 64 13.40 -14.85 27.71
C SER A 64 12.21 -14.99 26.77
N ASN A 65 11.76 -13.86 26.23
CA ASN A 65 10.80 -13.76 25.15
C ASN A 65 11.39 -14.39 23.88
N GLN A 66 11.26 -15.70 23.76
CA GLN A 66 11.69 -16.51 22.62
C GLN A 66 10.74 -16.26 21.45
N GLY A 67 10.95 -15.13 20.79
CA GLY A 67 10.29 -14.83 19.53
C GLY A 67 10.53 -15.96 18.53
N CYS A 68 9.45 -16.49 17.99
CA CYS A 68 9.42 -17.45 16.90
C CYS A 68 10.24 -16.90 15.73
N ARG A 69 11.53 -17.23 15.70
CA ARG A 69 12.36 -17.07 14.52
C ARG A 69 11.95 -18.18 13.57
N ASP A 70 11.28 -17.79 12.51
CA ASP A 70 11.09 -18.62 11.34
C ASP A 70 12.49 -19.01 10.82
N ASP A 71 12.92 -20.23 11.13
CA ASP A 71 14.05 -20.92 10.49
C ASP A 71 13.69 -21.15 9.02
N TYR A 72 13.84 -20.10 8.21
CA TYR A 72 13.89 -20.23 6.77
C TYR A 72 15.25 -20.82 6.41
N ASP A 73 15.28 -22.15 6.28
CA ASP A 73 16.37 -22.87 5.63
C ASP A 73 16.76 -22.16 4.33
N LYS A 74 18.01 -21.68 4.29
CA LYS A 74 18.64 -21.10 3.10
C LYS A 74 18.84 -22.21 2.07
N VAL A 75 17.81 -22.49 1.29
CA VAL A 75 17.99 -23.23 0.03
C VAL A 75 18.78 -22.30 -0.88
N ASP A 76 20.06 -22.64 -1.12
CA ASP A 76 20.94 -21.95 -2.07
C ASP A 76 20.50 -22.30 -3.50
N THR A 77 19.29 -21.88 -3.86
CA THR A 77 18.75 -22.00 -5.22
C THR A 77 19.44 -20.94 -6.07
N ARG A 78 20.69 -21.20 -6.45
CA ARG A 78 21.35 -20.48 -7.54
C ARG A 78 20.58 -20.79 -8.81
N VAL A 79 19.52 -20.01 -9.06
CA VAL A 79 18.77 -20.01 -10.30
C VAL A 79 19.77 -19.67 -11.40
N THR A 80 20.23 -20.69 -12.12
CA THR A 80 21.05 -20.54 -13.33
C THR A 80 20.25 -19.68 -14.30
N ALA A 81 20.80 -18.51 -14.64
CA ALA A 81 20.16 -17.57 -15.55
C ALA A 81 19.83 -18.27 -16.87
N PRO A 82 18.56 -18.31 -17.31
CA PRO A 82 18.21 -18.91 -18.59
C PRO A 82 18.87 -18.12 -19.72
N THR A 83 19.80 -18.76 -20.42
CA THR A 83 20.31 -18.32 -21.72
C THR A 83 19.19 -18.47 -22.76
N GLU A 84 18.82 -17.35 -23.38
CA GLU A 84 17.98 -17.23 -24.60
C GLU A 84 16.47 -17.50 -24.48
N HIS A 85 15.80 -16.51 -23.86
CA HIS A 85 14.51 -15.86 -24.23
C HIS A 85 13.26 -16.68 -24.61
N GLY A 86 12.91 -17.69 -23.80
CA GLY A 86 11.51 -18.12 -23.68
C GLY A 86 10.61 -17.07 -23.00
N ALA A 87 9.29 -17.17 -23.20
CA ALA A 87 8.30 -16.41 -22.44
C ALA A 87 8.46 -16.66 -20.93
N LEU A 88 8.35 -15.62 -20.10
CA LEU A 88 8.55 -15.69 -18.65
C LEU A 88 7.53 -14.85 -17.89
N ARG A 89 7.05 -15.38 -16.76
CA ARG A 89 6.24 -14.65 -15.78
C ARG A 89 6.96 -14.51 -14.45
N ILE A 90 6.95 -13.31 -13.90
CA ILE A 90 7.50 -13.00 -12.59
C ILE A 90 6.43 -12.30 -11.75
N VAL A 91 6.14 -12.85 -10.57
CA VAL A 91 5.25 -12.25 -9.58
C VAL A 91 6.08 -11.68 -8.44
N VAL A 92 5.97 -10.38 -8.21
CA VAL A 92 6.66 -9.71 -7.09
C VAL A 92 5.67 -9.24 -6.05
N ARG A 93 5.90 -9.59 -4.78
CA ARG A 93 5.13 -9.08 -3.63
C ARG A 93 5.94 -8.02 -2.90
N CYS A 94 5.31 -6.90 -2.58
CA CYS A 94 5.99 -5.82 -1.88
C CYS A 94 5.04 -4.98 -1.02
N LEU A 95 5.62 -4.10 -0.20
CA LEU A 95 4.93 -2.93 0.33
C LEU A 95 5.24 -1.76 -0.61
N SER A 96 4.22 -1.00 -0.99
CA SER A 96 4.31 0.09 -1.98
C SER A 96 5.37 1.14 -1.65
N HIS A 97 5.49 1.53 -0.38
CA HIS A 97 6.46 2.52 0.09
C HIS A 97 7.90 2.04 0.09
N ASN A 98 8.13 0.72 0.02
CA ASN A 98 9.48 0.17 -0.12
C ASN A 98 10.00 0.29 -1.57
N ILE A 99 9.16 0.67 -2.53
CA ILE A 99 9.57 0.83 -3.92
C ILE A 99 10.21 2.21 -4.05
N PRO A 100 11.47 2.29 -4.54
CA PRO A 100 12.17 3.57 -4.60
C PRO A 100 11.54 4.52 -5.63
N GLY A 101 11.71 5.81 -5.36
CA GLY A 101 11.29 6.89 -6.23
C GLY A 101 9.81 7.29 -6.10
N PRO A 102 9.35 8.21 -6.97
CA PRO A 102 8.03 8.81 -6.87
C PRO A 102 6.90 7.79 -7.07
N ARG A 103 5.79 7.96 -6.34
CA ARG A 103 4.59 7.10 -6.39
C ARG A 103 4.12 6.78 -7.82
N ALA A 104 4.07 7.79 -8.69
CA ALA A 104 3.65 7.65 -10.09
C ALA A 104 4.60 6.77 -10.95
N LYS A 105 5.87 6.66 -10.56
CA LYS A 105 6.90 5.91 -11.30
C LYS A 105 7.16 4.52 -10.76
N ARG A 106 6.60 4.15 -9.60
CA ARG A 106 6.88 2.88 -8.90
C ARG A 106 6.68 1.63 -9.77
N THR A 107 5.67 1.61 -10.63
CA THR A 107 5.45 0.48 -11.55
C THR A 107 6.62 0.33 -12.52
N ALA A 108 7.08 1.42 -13.14
CA ALA A 108 8.24 1.39 -14.04
C ALA A 108 9.53 1.06 -13.26
N THR A 109 9.71 1.64 -12.08
CA THR A 109 10.85 1.33 -11.21
C THR A 109 10.91 -0.17 -10.87
N MET A 110 9.78 -0.78 -10.50
CA MET A 110 9.73 -2.21 -10.18
C MET A 110 10.05 -3.07 -11.40
N ALA A 111 9.58 -2.71 -12.60
CA ALA A 111 9.95 -3.42 -13.83
C ALA A 111 11.47 -3.39 -14.04
N ASN A 112 12.09 -2.21 -13.88
CA ASN A 112 13.53 -2.07 -14.05
C ASN A 112 14.32 -2.87 -13.00
N ILE A 113 13.90 -2.86 -11.73
CA ILE A 113 14.50 -3.68 -10.67
C ILE A 113 14.45 -5.17 -11.04
N ILE A 114 13.32 -5.66 -11.53
CA ILE A 114 13.16 -7.06 -11.96
C ILE A 114 14.10 -7.39 -13.12
N CYS A 115 14.14 -6.54 -14.15
CA CYS A 115 14.99 -6.74 -15.32
C CYS A 115 16.48 -6.74 -14.94
N GLN A 116 16.94 -5.79 -14.14
CA GLN A 116 18.34 -5.72 -13.73
C GLN A 116 18.74 -6.91 -12.85
N HIS A 117 17.85 -7.33 -11.94
CA HIS A 117 18.11 -8.45 -11.05
C HIS A 117 18.13 -9.80 -11.77
N HIS A 118 17.11 -10.08 -12.59
CA HIS A 118 16.89 -11.42 -13.15
C HIS A 118 17.33 -11.55 -14.62
N LEU A 119 17.15 -10.50 -15.42
CA LEU A 119 17.45 -10.51 -16.87
C LEU A 119 18.78 -9.83 -17.21
N ARG A 120 19.47 -9.22 -16.23
CA ARG A 120 20.75 -8.51 -16.39
C ARG A 120 20.71 -7.41 -17.48
N ARG A 121 19.57 -6.76 -17.63
CA ARG A 121 19.36 -5.62 -18.54
C ARG A 121 18.35 -4.64 -17.95
N ASP A 122 18.26 -3.45 -18.54
CA ASP A 122 17.19 -2.51 -18.20
C ASP A 122 15.84 -2.94 -18.78
N SER A 123 14.75 -2.39 -18.24
CA SER A 123 13.40 -2.67 -18.74
C SER A 123 13.18 -2.06 -20.13
N ASP A 124 12.58 -2.82 -21.02
CA ASP A 124 12.27 -2.44 -22.40
C ASP A 124 10.74 -2.51 -22.59
N PRO A 125 10.02 -1.39 -22.78
CA PRO A 125 8.56 -1.38 -22.84
C PRO A 125 7.98 -2.13 -24.06
N ASP A 126 8.79 -2.37 -25.10
CA ASP A 126 8.37 -3.13 -26.28
C ASP A 126 8.43 -4.65 -26.02
N LYS A 127 9.31 -5.08 -25.12
CA LYS A 127 9.52 -6.49 -24.78
C LYS A 127 8.88 -6.89 -23.46
N ASP A 128 8.73 -5.95 -22.54
CA ASP A 128 8.35 -6.17 -21.15
C ASP A 128 7.00 -5.55 -20.85
N LYS A 129 6.14 -6.34 -20.20
CA LYS A 129 4.87 -5.87 -19.67
C LYS A 129 4.88 -6.01 -18.17
N ILE A 130 4.58 -4.92 -17.46
CA ILE A 130 4.30 -4.96 -16.03
C ILE A 130 2.89 -4.49 -15.73
N THR A 131 2.21 -5.22 -14.85
CA THR A 131 0.88 -4.87 -14.36
C THR A 131 0.91 -4.87 -12.83
N SER A 132 0.34 -3.83 -12.23
CA SER A 132 0.16 -3.75 -10.78
C SER A 132 -1.20 -4.31 -10.38
N MET A 133 -1.22 -5.14 -9.34
CA MET A 133 -2.42 -5.59 -8.65
C MET A 133 -2.41 -4.99 -7.24
N GLY A 134 -3.09 -3.85 -7.09
CA GLY A 134 -3.18 -3.10 -5.84
C GLY A 134 -3.04 -1.59 -6.06
N LEU A 135 -2.81 -0.86 -4.97
CA LEU A 135 -2.64 0.59 -4.95
C LEU A 135 -1.16 0.91 -4.71
N GLN A 136 -0.33 0.80 -5.75
CA GLN A 136 1.12 1.08 -5.69
C GLN A 136 1.47 2.54 -5.41
N ASP A 137 0.54 3.41 -5.76
CA ASP A 137 0.55 4.85 -5.56
C ASP A 137 0.24 5.26 -4.11
N LEU A 138 -0.27 4.34 -3.28
CA LEU A 138 -0.55 4.59 -1.87
C LEU A 138 0.45 3.90 -0.95
N ASP A 139 1.04 4.64 -0.02
CA ASP A 139 2.00 4.09 0.93
C ASP A 139 1.36 3.12 1.94
N GLY A 140 2.18 2.22 2.47
CA GLY A 140 1.76 1.15 3.39
C GLY A 140 0.91 0.03 2.76
N LYS A 141 0.52 0.12 1.48
CA LYS A 141 -0.30 -0.93 0.85
C LYS A 141 0.53 -2.13 0.42
N LYS A 142 -0.02 -3.33 0.63
CA LYS A 142 0.50 -4.56 0.04
C LYS A 142 0.14 -4.57 -1.44
N VAL A 143 1.15 -4.74 -2.29
CA VAL A 143 0.98 -4.70 -3.75
C VAL A 143 1.64 -5.93 -4.36
N ARG A 144 1.04 -6.44 -5.43
CA ARG A 144 1.63 -7.48 -6.27
C ARG A 144 1.88 -6.91 -7.66
N PHE A 145 3.05 -7.18 -8.23
CA PHE A 145 3.34 -6.91 -9.63
C PHE A 145 3.39 -8.21 -10.40
N LEU A 146 2.75 -8.24 -11.56
CA LEU A 146 2.92 -9.27 -12.56
C LEU A 146 3.77 -8.68 -13.67
N PHE A 147 4.97 -9.22 -13.84
CA PHE A 147 5.91 -8.88 -14.89
C PHE A 147 5.99 -10.03 -15.90
N GLU A 148 5.94 -9.71 -17.18
CA GLU A 148 5.95 -10.65 -18.28
C GLU A 148 6.97 -10.19 -19.33
N SER A 149 7.88 -11.07 -19.74
CA SER A 149 8.95 -10.77 -20.71
C SER A 149 9.04 -11.87 -21.77
N GLY A 150 9.47 -11.51 -22.98
CA GLY A 150 9.59 -12.43 -24.12
C GLY A 150 8.29 -12.58 -24.90
N SER A 151 8.26 -13.49 -25.85
CA SER A 151 7.08 -13.75 -26.69
C SER A 151 6.71 -15.23 -26.60
N LEU A 152 5.40 -15.51 -26.62
CA LEU A 152 4.94 -16.87 -26.85
C LEU A 152 5.23 -17.22 -28.32
N GLN A 153 5.86 -18.35 -28.53
CA GLN A 153 5.96 -19.00 -29.83
C GLN A 153 4.69 -19.85 -30.04
N ASP A 154 4.34 -20.16 -31.29
CA ASP A 154 3.09 -20.87 -31.64
C ASP A 154 2.98 -22.27 -31.00
N ASP A 155 4.11 -22.86 -30.62
CA ASP A 155 4.24 -24.16 -29.97
C ASP A 155 4.12 -24.12 -28.44
N ASN A 156 4.26 -22.95 -27.82
CA ASN A 156 4.26 -22.80 -26.37
C ASN A 156 2.86 -22.58 -25.81
N ARG A 157 2.38 -23.51 -24.98
CA ARG A 157 1.13 -23.33 -24.25
C ARG A 157 1.35 -22.39 -23.07
N LEU A 158 0.30 -21.65 -22.69
CA LEU A 158 0.37 -20.70 -21.57
C LEU A 158 0.77 -21.36 -20.24
N GLU A 159 0.39 -22.63 -20.07
CA GLU A 159 0.71 -23.47 -18.91
C GLU A 159 2.20 -23.85 -18.82
N ASP A 160 2.93 -23.82 -19.93
CA ASP A 160 4.36 -24.13 -19.99
C ASP A 160 5.24 -22.93 -19.65
N VAL A 161 4.65 -21.72 -19.56
CA VAL A 161 5.38 -20.50 -19.24
C VAL A 161 5.86 -20.55 -17.79
N PRO A 162 7.19 -20.50 -17.53
CA PRO A 162 7.71 -20.50 -16.18
C PRO A 162 7.18 -19.31 -15.37
N VAL A 163 6.73 -19.59 -14.15
CA VAL A 163 6.26 -18.57 -13.20
C VAL A 163 7.21 -18.53 -12.00
N LEU A 164 7.93 -17.43 -11.87
CA LEU A 164 8.81 -17.15 -10.74
C LEU A 164 8.12 -16.23 -9.73
N GLY A 165 8.43 -16.41 -8.45
CA GLY A 165 7.93 -15.58 -7.38
C GLY A 165 9.06 -14.88 -6.63
N PHE A 166 8.86 -13.61 -6.29
CA PHE A 166 9.78 -12.85 -5.45
C PHE A 166 9.05 -12.01 -4.39
N LYS A 167 9.79 -11.68 -3.33
CA LYS A 167 9.43 -10.65 -2.36
C LYS A 167 10.45 -9.51 -2.44
N TRP A 168 9.98 -8.30 -2.69
CA TRP A 168 10.80 -7.10 -2.58
C TRP A 168 10.85 -6.63 -1.12
N THR A 169 12.06 -6.49 -0.57
CA THR A 169 12.27 -6.05 0.82
C THR A 169 12.39 -4.53 0.95
N GLY A 170 12.65 -3.82 -0.14
CA GLY A 170 13.10 -2.42 -0.13
C GLY A 170 14.53 -2.25 -0.66
N SER A 171 15.30 -3.34 -0.65
CA SER A 171 16.67 -3.39 -1.17
C SER A 171 16.87 -4.53 -2.16
N ASP A 172 16.25 -5.69 -1.92
CA ASP A 172 16.55 -6.93 -2.64
C ASP A 172 15.28 -7.67 -3.06
N LEU A 173 15.39 -8.42 -4.17
CA LEU A 173 14.39 -9.38 -4.62
C LEU A 173 14.74 -10.78 -4.08
N LEU A 174 14.03 -11.20 -3.04
CA LEU A 174 14.21 -12.52 -2.46
C LEU A 174 13.31 -13.54 -3.16
N PRO A 175 13.85 -14.68 -3.64
CA PRO A 175 13.04 -15.75 -4.21
C PRO A 175 11.95 -16.23 -3.25
N ARG A 176 10.78 -16.57 -3.81
CA ARG A 176 9.66 -17.09 -3.04
C ARG A 176 8.78 -18.00 -3.89
N ASP A 177 8.22 -19.02 -3.26
CA ASP A 177 7.21 -19.84 -3.92
C ASP A 177 5.95 -19.06 -4.26
N VAL A 178 5.43 -19.34 -5.46
CA VAL A 178 4.14 -18.85 -5.93
C VAL A 178 3.05 -19.79 -5.41
N ASP A 179 2.18 -19.27 -4.54
CA ASP A 179 1.08 -20.06 -3.98
C ASP A 179 0.07 -20.53 -5.04
N ALA A 180 -0.61 -21.63 -4.73
CA ALA A 180 -1.57 -22.27 -5.63
C ALA A 180 -2.68 -21.32 -6.10
N ARG A 181 -3.17 -20.43 -5.23
CA ARG A 181 -4.19 -19.43 -5.58
C ARG A 181 -3.66 -18.45 -6.64
N THR A 182 -2.41 -18.00 -6.50
CA THR A 182 -1.76 -17.13 -7.48
C THR A 182 -1.55 -17.86 -8.79
N ARG A 183 -1.11 -19.13 -8.78
CA ARG A 183 -0.96 -19.95 -10.00
C ARG A 183 -2.29 -20.13 -10.73
N ALA A 184 -3.36 -20.49 -10.01
CA ALA A 184 -4.70 -20.63 -10.57
C ALA A 184 -5.28 -19.31 -11.11
N TYR A 185 -4.92 -18.18 -10.51
CA TYR A 185 -5.26 -16.89 -11.09
C TYR A 185 -4.51 -16.68 -12.42
N LEU A 186 -3.20 -16.91 -12.45
CA LEU A 186 -2.36 -16.68 -13.63
C LEU A 186 -2.70 -17.60 -14.81
N SER A 187 -3.20 -18.82 -14.56
CA SER A 187 -3.67 -19.71 -15.64
C SER A 187 -4.86 -19.14 -16.43
N ASN A 188 -5.61 -18.22 -15.82
CA ASN A 188 -6.76 -17.55 -16.44
C ASN A 188 -6.40 -16.17 -17.03
N VAL A 189 -5.19 -15.67 -16.79
CA VAL A 189 -4.73 -14.38 -17.31
C VAL A 189 -3.92 -14.65 -18.59
N PRO A 190 -4.29 -14.13 -19.76
CA PRO A 190 -3.48 -14.26 -20.98
C PRO A 190 -2.08 -13.63 -20.81
N PHE A 191 -1.09 -14.19 -21.51
CA PHE A 191 0.27 -13.66 -21.51
C PHE A 191 0.33 -12.30 -22.22
N LYS A 192 1.04 -11.34 -21.62
CA LYS A 192 1.06 -9.93 -22.06
C LYS A 192 -0.35 -9.38 -22.23
N HIS A 193 -1.20 -9.63 -21.23
CA HIS A 193 -2.59 -9.15 -21.23
C HIS A 193 -2.63 -7.64 -21.55
N THR A 194 -3.23 -7.26 -22.67
CA THR A 194 -3.65 -5.87 -22.91
C THR A 194 -4.78 -5.61 -21.94
N ALA A 195 -4.54 -4.84 -20.86
CA ALA A 195 -5.55 -4.58 -19.81
C ALA A 195 -6.94 -4.43 -20.44
N PRO A 196 -8.00 -5.05 -19.87
CA PRO A 196 -9.33 -4.99 -20.46
C PRO A 196 -9.60 -3.55 -20.86
N ARG A 197 -9.86 -3.31 -22.15
CA ARG A 197 -10.10 -1.97 -22.70
C ARG A 197 -10.97 -1.25 -21.70
N ALA A 198 -10.47 -0.14 -21.15
CA ALA A 198 -11.09 0.55 -20.03
C ALA A 198 -12.60 0.54 -20.27
N GLN A 199 -13.33 -0.22 -19.45
CA GLN A 199 -14.79 -0.23 -19.49
C GLN A 199 -15.21 1.23 -19.50
N PRO A 200 -16.15 1.64 -20.38
CA PRO A 200 -16.53 3.05 -20.50
C PRO A 200 -16.76 3.55 -19.09
N SER A 201 -15.92 4.48 -18.63
CA SER A 201 -15.92 4.89 -17.24
C SER A 201 -17.34 5.33 -16.96
N GLN A 202 -18.05 4.62 -16.08
CA GLN A 202 -19.34 5.10 -15.62
C GLN A 202 -19.09 6.55 -15.20
N LYS A 203 -19.78 7.49 -15.84
CA LYS A 203 -19.53 8.92 -15.65
C LYS A 203 -19.47 9.14 -14.14
N ALA A 204 -18.29 9.53 -13.64
CA ALA A 204 -18.10 9.70 -12.21
C ALA A 204 -19.11 10.75 -11.78
N LYS A 205 -20.08 10.35 -10.95
CA LYS A 205 -21.09 11.26 -10.43
C LYS A 205 -20.36 12.43 -9.77
N SER A 206 -20.83 13.64 -10.04
CA SER A 206 -20.24 14.80 -9.39
C SER A 206 -20.46 14.71 -7.88
N VAL A 207 -19.60 15.37 -7.09
CA VAL A 207 -19.74 15.37 -5.63
C VAL A 207 -21.09 15.97 -5.19
N ALA A 208 -21.63 16.93 -5.95
CA ALA A 208 -22.95 17.50 -5.72
C ALA A 208 -24.07 16.48 -6.00
N GLU A 209 -23.99 15.75 -7.12
CA GLU A 209 -24.94 14.67 -7.42
C GLU A 209 -24.90 13.56 -6.36
N LEU A 210 -23.73 13.24 -5.82
CA LEU A 210 -23.62 12.27 -4.73
C LEU A 210 -24.29 12.77 -3.44
N ARG A 211 -24.19 14.07 -3.12
CA ARG A 211 -24.83 14.67 -1.95
C ARG A 211 -26.36 14.61 -2.02
N GLU A 212 -26.94 14.80 -3.19
CA GLU A 212 -28.39 14.76 -3.40
C GLU A 212 -28.96 13.33 -3.32
N ASN A 213 -28.14 12.32 -3.59
CA ASN A 213 -28.56 10.91 -3.65
C ASN A 213 -28.28 10.11 -2.36
N LEU A 214 -27.58 10.69 -1.40
CA LEU A 214 -27.21 10.04 -0.13
C LEU A 214 -27.92 10.72 1.04
N ASP A 215 -28.31 9.92 2.03
CA ASP A 215 -28.69 10.43 3.34
C ASP A 215 -27.48 11.01 4.08
N ASP A 216 -27.71 11.65 5.22
CA ASP A 216 -26.65 12.34 5.96
C ASP A 216 -25.59 11.35 6.49
N GLU A 217 -26.00 10.13 6.90
CA GLU A 217 -25.08 9.08 7.33
C GLU A 217 -24.21 8.57 6.17
N GLY A 218 -24.83 8.25 5.03
CA GLY A 218 -24.13 7.82 3.82
C GLY A 218 -23.20 8.89 3.28
N TRP A 219 -23.62 10.15 3.34
CA TRP A 219 -22.79 11.30 2.97
C TRP A 219 -21.57 11.44 3.89
N ASN A 220 -21.77 11.35 5.21
CA ASN A 220 -20.68 11.43 6.18
C ASN A 220 -19.67 10.31 6.01
N LYS A 221 -20.13 9.07 5.79
CA LYS A 221 -19.26 7.93 5.49
C LYS A 221 -18.46 8.15 4.20
N TYR A 222 -19.12 8.62 3.14
CA TYR A 222 -18.45 8.97 1.90
C TYR A 222 -17.38 10.04 2.12
N MET A 223 -17.69 11.09 2.89
CA MET A 223 -16.76 12.19 3.15
C MET A 223 -15.57 11.77 4.04
N GLN A 224 -15.75 10.85 4.97
CA GLN A 224 -14.64 10.24 5.72
C GLN A 224 -13.69 9.48 4.78
N GLU A 225 -14.23 8.59 3.93
CA GLU A 225 -13.43 7.84 2.96
C GLU A 225 -12.73 8.76 1.95
N PHE A 226 -13.44 9.78 1.47
CA PHE A 226 -12.91 10.79 0.56
C PHE A 226 -11.75 11.55 1.20
N SER A 227 -11.93 12.01 2.44
CA SER A 227 -10.91 12.72 3.22
C SER A 227 -9.68 11.84 3.46
N LEU A 228 -9.88 10.59 3.87
CA LEU A 228 -8.82 9.61 4.08
C LEU A 228 -8.01 9.38 2.80
N ARG A 229 -8.67 9.22 1.65
CA ARG A 229 -7.97 9.06 0.35
C ARG A 229 -7.16 10.30 0.01
N ARG A 230 -7.71 11.51 0.18
CA ARG A 230 -6.94 12.74 -0.09
C ARG A 230 -5.71 12.87 0.79
N LEU A 231 -5.81 12.53 2.07
CA LEU A 231 -4.65 12.47 2.98
C LEU A 231 -3.62 11.46 2.47
N GLN A 232 -4.05 10.23 2.18
CA GLN A 232 -3.16 9.17 1.68
C GLN A 232 -2.46 9.56 0.38
N TYR A 233 -3.15 10.23 -0.54
CA TYR A 233 -2.61 10.72 -1.81
C TYR A 233 -1.83 12.04 -1.70
N ASN A 234 -1.77 12.65 -0.52
CA ASN A 234 -1.26 14.00 -0.31
C ASN A 234 -1.88 15.00 -1.31
N MET A 235 -3.21 15.01 -1.44
CA MET A 235 -3.94 15.93 -2.30
C MET A 235 -4.36 17.17 -1.53
N VAL A 236 -4.33 18.34 -2.17
CA VAL A 236 -4.84 19.60 -1.60
C VAL A 236 -6.29 19.44 -1.14
N ALA A 237 -6.64 19.88 0.07
CA ALA A 237 -8.02 19.84 0.53
C ALA A 237 -8.89 20.84 -0.25
N GLY A 238 -9.84 20.35 -1.05
CA GLY A 238 -10.80 21.17 -1.79
C GLY A 238 -11.88 21.78 -0.88
N ASN A 239 -12.60 22.80 -1.37
CA ASN A 239 -13.57 23.57 -0.59
C ASN A 239 -14.66 22.70 0.07
N VAL A 240 -15.19 21.70 -0.65
CA VAL A 240 -16.23 20.80 -0.10
C VAL A 240 -15.70 20.00 1.08
N MET A 241 -14.49 19.45 0.99
CA MET A 241 -13.85 18.75 2.09
C MET A 241 -13.59 19.69 3.26
N ARG A 242 -13.03 20.89 2.99
CA ARG A 242 -12.74 21.88 4.04
C ARG A 242 -13.99 22.27 4.82
N ALA A 243 -15.09 22.57 4.13
CA ALA A 243 -16.37 22.91 4.76
C ALA A 243 -16.87 21.74 5.62
N TRP A 244 -16.95 20.53 5.05
CA TRP A 244 -17.42 19.35 5.78
C TRP A 244 -16.58 19.03 7.02
N VAL A 245 -15.25 19.11 6.91
CA VAL A 245 -14.34 18.84 8.03
C VAL A 245 -14.53 19.85 9.17
N LEU A 246 -14.77 21.12 8.85
CA LEU A 246 -15.01 22.17 9.85
C LEU A 246 -16.40 22.04 10.52
N GLU A 247 -17.39 21.54 9.78
CA GLU A 247 -18.73 21.24 10.29
C GLU A 247 -18.77 19.95 11.12
N ASN A 248 -17.85 19.01 10.88
CA ASN A 248 -17.83 17.67 11.49
C ASN A 248 -16.44 17.33 12.08
N PRO A 249 -15.93 18.10 13.07
CA PRO A 249 -14.59 17.91 13.62
C PRO A 249 -14.40 16.50 14.22
N ASP A 250 -15.41 15.95 14.90
CA ASP A 250 -15.35 14.61 15.51
C ASP A 250 -15.11 13.50 14.47
N LEU A 251 -15.81 13.56 13.34
CA LEU A 251 -15.68 12.57 12.27
C LEU A 251 -14.33 12.69 11.57
N PHE A 252 -13.85 13.91 11.37
CA PHE A 252 -12.52 14.12 10.79
C PHE A 252 -11.41 13.67 11.75
N HIS A 253 -11.61 13.81 13.05
CA HIS A 253 -10.68 13.31 14.03
C HIS A 253 -10.50 11.78 13.92
N ASP A 254 -11.59 11.03 13.75
CA ASP A 254 -11.51 9.58 13.53
C ASP A 254 -10.76 9.22 12.22
N VAL A 255 -10.96 10.01 11.16
CA VAL A 255 -10.18 9.89 9.90
C VAL A 255 -8.68 10.09 10.16
N MET A 256 -8.32 11.12 10.93
CA MET A 256 -6.93 11.41 11.26
C MET A 256 -6.30 10.34 12.17
N GLN A 257 -7.06 9.79 13.11
CA GLN A 257 -6.61 8.66 13.92
C GLN A 257 -6.31 7.44 13.05
N GLN A 258 -7.23 7.08 12.16
CA GLN A 258 -7.05 5.96 11.25
C GLN A 258 -5.81 6.16 10.36
N TYR A 259 -5.67 7.35 9.77
CA TYR A 259 -4.57 7.69 8.87
C TYR A 259 -3.20 7.66 9.57
N THR A 260 -3.09 8.31 10.74
CA THR A 260 -1.82 8.35 11.50
C THR A 260 -1.47 6.98 12.09
N ALA A 261 -2.45 6.20 12.54
CA ALA A 261 -2.24 4.81 12.96
C ALA A 261 -1.69 3.95 11.81
N GLN A 262 -2.24 4.10 10.60
CA GLN A 262 -1.74 3.40 9.41
C GLN A 262 -0.28 3.79 9.12
N LYS A 263 0.06 5.08 9.15
CA LYS A 263 1.45 5.52 8.91
C LYS A 263 2.42 4.95 9.94
N ARG A 264 2.06 5.00 11.24
CA ARG A 264 2.86 4.43 12.33
C ARG A 264 3.06 2.92 12.19
N TRP A 265 1.99 2.19 11.88
CA TRP A 265 2.04 0.74 11.66
C TRP A 265 3.05 0.37 10.56
N HIS A 266 3.11 1.18 9.50
CA HIS A 266 4.03 0.99 8.39
C HIS A 266 5.37 1.71 8.55
N LYS A 267 5.64 2.31 9.73
CA LYS A 267 6.86 3.09 10.01
C LYS A 267 7.11 4.20 8.98
N LEU A 268 6.04 4.83 8.52
CA LEU A 268 6.09 5.99 7.63
C LEU A 268 6.25 7.26 8.46
N ASP A 269 7.05 8.20 7.95
CA ASP A 269 7.26 9.49 8.61
C ASP A 269 5.97 10.31 8.63
N LEU A 270 5.67 10.87 9.81
CA LEU A 270 4.58 11.81 9.99
C LEU A 270 5.08 13.23 9.64
N SER A 271 4.27 13.97 8.89
CA SER A 271 4.53 15.39 8.62
C SER A 271 4.48 16.20 9.92
N PRO A 272 5.03 17.43 9.95
CA PRO A 272 4.98 18.26 11.15
C PRO A 272 3.56 18.49 11.69
N SER A 273 2.59 18.74 10.81
CA SER A 273 1.19 18.92 11.20
C SER A 273 0.55 17.63 11.71
N GLU A 274 0.90 16.48 11.15
CA GLU A 274 0.46 15.18 11.64
C GLU A 274 1.08 14.82 13.00
N LYS A 275 2.32 15.23 13.27
CA LYS A 275 2.96 15.07 14.60
C LYS A 275 2.22 15.91 15.64
N LEU A 276 2.01 17.19 15.34
CA LEU A 276 1.23 18.09 16.20
C LEU A 276 -0.18 17.55 16.46
N TRP A 277 -0.83 16.98 15.46
CA TRP A 277 -2.12 16.32 15.62
C TRP A 277 -2.07 15.18 16.64
N VAL A 278 -1.07 14.31 16.58
CA VAL A 278 -1.03 13.16 17.50
C VAL A 278 -0.57 13.55 18.91
N ASP A 279 0.26 14.58 19.03
CA ASP A 279 0.74 15.06 20.33
C ASP A 279 -0.31 15.93 21.05
N ALA A 280 -1.36 16.36 20.35
CA ALA A 280 -2.43 17.18 20.92
C ALA A 280 -3.20 16.43 22.02
N PRO A 281 -3.69 17.15 23.06
CA PRO A 281 -4.57 16.59 24.06
C PRO A 281 -5.82 16.00 23.41
N LYS A 282 -6.25 14.82 23.86
CA LYS A 282 -7.39 14.07 23.29
C LYS A 282 -8.76 14.62 23.71
N GLU A 283 -8.84 15.87 24.15
CA GLU A 283 -10.10 16.49 24.54
C GLU A 283 -10.89 16.84 23.27
N ARG A 284 -11.90 16.00 22.96
CA ARG A 284 -12.80 16.20 21.81
C ARG A 284 -13.60 17.49 21.98
N GLY A 285 -13.72 18.29 20.91
CA GLY A 285 -14.63 19.44 20.82
C GLY A 285 -14.05 20.77 21.30
N GLY A 286 -12.74 20.86 21.57
CA GLY A 286 -12.09 22.10 21.98
C GLY A 286 -11.78 23.06 20.82
N THR A 287 -11.69 24.37 21.10
CA THR A 287 -11.24 25.39 20.11
C THR A 287 -9.83 25.12 19.55
N SER A 288 -8.99 24.42 20.34
CA SER A 288 -7.68 23.93 19.91
C SER A 288 -7.78 22.94 18.74
N GLU A 289 -8.80 22.08 18.72
CA GLU A 289 -8.99 21.06 17.69
C GLU A 289 -9.24 21.70 16.32
N LEU A 290 -10.11 22.71 16.24
CA LEU A 290 -10.37 23.43 14.98
C LEU A 290 -9.12 24.10 14.42
N SER A 291 -8.22 24.58 15.28
CA SER A 291 -6.95 25.18 14.85
C SER A 291 -6.00 24.12 14.27
N LEU A 292 -5.94 22.94 14.87
CA LEU A 292 -5.16 21.80 14.36
C LEU A 292 -5.74 21.27 13.04
N ILE A 293 -7.06 21.17 12.95
CA ILE A 293 -7.75 20.78 11.72
C ILE A 293 -7.37 21.71 10.57
N LYS A 294 -7.46 23.04 10.77
CA LYS A 294 -7.07 24.03 9.75
C LYS A 294 -5.60 23.87 9.35
N LEU A 295 -4.71 23.70 10.33
CA LEU A 295 -3.29 23.47 10.09
C LEU A 295 -3.06 22.24 9.20
N VAL A 296 -3.70 21.10 9.52
CA VAL A 296 -3.60 19.88 8.70
C VAL A 296 -4.10 20.14 7.27
N LEU A 297 -5.30 20.73 7.11
CA LEU A 297 -5.89 21.02 5.81
C LEU A 297 -5.04 21.98 4.96
N ASP A 298 -4.34 22.91 5.60
CA ASP A 298 -3.46 23.88 4.94
C ASP A 298 -2.11 23.29 4.54
N HIS A 299 -1.66 22.21 5.20
CA HIS A 299 -0.46 21.47 4.81
C HIS A 299 -0.73 20.37 3.77
N MET A 300 -1.98 19.91 3.62
CA MET A 300 -2.34 18.90 2.62
C MET A 300 -1.97 19.34 1.19
N GLY A 301 -1.23 18.49 0.47
CA GLY A 301 -0.85 18.70 -0.93
C GLY A 301 0.21 19.75 -1.17
N LYS A 302 0.79 20.34 -0.12
CA LYS A 302 2.03 21.10 -0.24
C LYS A 302 3.18 20.08 -0.24
N ALA A 303 3.99 20.09 -1.30
CA ALA A 303 5.20 19.29 -1.31
C ALA A 303 6.09 19.77 -0.16
N GLU A 304 6.65 18.84 0.62
CA GLU A 304 7.65 19.17 1.65
C GLU A 304 8.98 19.53 0.95
N GLU A 305 8.97 20.55 0.09
CA GLU A 305 10.12 20.94 -0.75
C GLU A 305 11.23 21.66 0.04
N GLU A 306 11.12 21.80 1.36
CA GLU A 306 11.99 22.74 2.10
C GLU A 306 12.78 22.16 3.29
N SER A 307 12.73 20.86 3.61
CA SER A 307 13.53 20.34 4.75
C SER A 307 14.96 19.89 4.39
N GLU A 308 15.27 19.67 3.12
CA GLU A 308 16.61 19.18 2.69
C GLU A 308 17.66 20.29 2.53
N SER A 309 17.32 21.59 2.60
CA SER A 309 18.31 22.67 2.42
C SER A 309 19.07 23.07 3.69
N SER A 310 18.71 22.54 4.87
CA SER A 310 19.28 23.00 6.15
C SER A 310 20.52 22.23 6.66
N THR A 311 20.90 21.11 6.04
CA THR A 311 22.08 20.31 6.47
C THR A 311 23.38 20.66 5.74
N ALA A 312 23.35 21.49 4.68
CA ALA A 312 24.56 21.82 3.91
C ALA A 312 25.46 22.92 4.52
N THR A 313 25.05 23.61 5.59
CA THR A 313 25.84 24.75 6.15
C THR A 313 26.70 24.38 7.37
N SER A 314 26.63 23.14 7.88
CA SER A 314 27.42 22.72 9.06
C SER A 314 28.82 22.17 8.72
N ALA A 315 29.18 22.01 7.44
CA ALA A 315 30.49 21.46 7.05
C ALA A 315 31.56 22.53 6.72
N ALA A 316 31.20 23.82 6.67
CA ALA A 316 32.12 24.89 6.24
C ALA A 316 32.80 25.66 7.40
N ARG A 317 32.66 25.23 8.67
CA ARG A 317 33.23 25.95 9.82
C ARG A 317 34.29 25.16 10.62
N ALA A 318 34.99 24.24 9.95
CA ALA A 318 36.07 23.45 10.53
C ALA A 318 37.41 23.55 9.76
N ALA A 319 37.65 24.66 9.04
CA ALA A 319 38.90 24.90 8.33
C ALA A 319 39.43 26.33 8.57
N SER A 320 39.76 26.66 9.82
CA SER A 320 40.60 27.82 10.13
C SER A 320 41.38 27.62 11.42
N ALA A 321 42.38 26.74 11.37
CA ALA A 321 43.47 26.70 12.34
C ALA A 321 44.69 26.04 11.70
N THR A 322 45.50 26.84 10.99
CA THR A 322 46.85 26.47 10.57
C THR A 322 47.84 27.15 11.51
N PRO A 323 48.69 26.41 12.26
CA PRO A 323 49.92 26.97 12.78
C PRO A 323 51.06 26.77 11.77
N ALA A 324 51.96 27.74 11.78
CA ALA A 324 53.06 27.91 10.85
C ALA A 324 54.26 26.98 11.13
N ALA A 325 55.03 26.77 10.05
CA ALA A 325 56.49 26.69 9.98
C ALA A 325 57.24 25.46 10.53
N SER A 326 57.84 24.70 9.60
CA SER A 326 59.27 24.31 9.53
C SER A 326 59.42 23.42 8.28
N THR A 327 59.95 23.88 7.14
CA THR A 327 61.36 24.15 6.81
C THR A 327 62.23 22.89 6.68
N LEU A 328 62.76 22.69 5.45
CA LEU A 328 63.95 21.97 4.98
C LEU A 328 63.88 20.49 4.50
N GLY A 329 64.44 20.32 3.29
CA GLY A 329 64.90 19.06 2.66
C GLY A 329 64.01 18.65 1.48
N GLY A 330 64.39 18.71 0.20
CA GLY A 330 65.70 18.59 -0.44
C GLY A 330 65.76 17.27 -1.23
N GLY A 331 65.90 17.35 -2.56
CA GLY A 331 66.08 16.19 -3.48
C GLY A 331 64.98 16.11 -4.54
N GLN A 332 65.08 16.68 -5.75
CA GLN A 332 66.03 16.49 -6.86
C GLN A 332 65.75 15.23 -7.72
N ALA A 333 65.30 15.52 -8.95
CA ALA A 333 65.56 14.89 -10.26
C ALA A 333 65.05 13.48 -10.61
N CYS A 334 64.33 13.41 -11.73
CA CYS A 334 64.58 12.64 -12.98
C CYS A 334 63.24 12.47 -13.71
N ALA A 335 62.96 13.17 -14.82
CA ALA A 335 63.43 12.96 -16.20
C ALA A 335 62.73 11.77 -16.94
N HIS A 336 62.44 12.02 -18.22
CA HIS A 336 61.91 11.16 -19.31
C HIS A 336 60.37 11.09 -19.47
N MET A 337 59.82 11.63 -20.59
CA MET A 337 59.68 11.03 -21.95
C MET A 337 58.77 9.79 -21.89
N GLU A 338 57.80 9.56 -22.76
CA GLU A 338 57.70 9.92 -24.17
C GLU A 338 56.24 9.78 -24.64
N GLU A 339 56.00 10.51 -25.72
CA GLU A 339 54.86 10.48 -26.62
C GLU A 339 54.80 9.15 -27.38
N SER A 340 53.62 8.55 -27.54
CA SER A 340 53.36 7.71 -28.72
C SER A 340 51.89 7.70 -29.07
N GLN A 341 51.63 8.26 -30.25
CA GLN A 341 50.45 8.04 -31.07
C GLN A 341 50.43 6.58 -31.57
N GLY A 342 49.27 6.09 -32.00
CA GLY A 342 49.19 4.80 -32.69
C GLY A 342 47.78 4.37 -33.06
N THR A 343 47.34 4.87 -34.23
CA THR A 343 46.36 4.32 -35.22
C THR A 343 44.92 4.05 -34.81
#